data_AF-A0A2H3HK38-F1
#
_entry.id   AF-A0A2H3HK38-F1
#
_cell.length_a   1.000
_cell.length_b   1.000
_cell.length_c   1.000
_cell.angle_alpha   90.00
_cell.angle_beta   90.00
_cell.angle_gamma   90.00
#
_symmetry.space_group_name_H-M   'P 1'
#
loop_
_entity.id
_entity.type
_entity.pdbx_description
1 polymer ?
#
loop_
_entity_poly.entity_id
_entity_poly.type
_entity_poly.pdbx_seq_one_letter_code
_entity_poly.pdbx_strand_id
1 'polypeptide(L)'
;MSSSAPRTGERMVHQDFIARIRFSNALPPPPHPPKLLDIPNTGLASGQYTTPGFASRLAREQPLNIEADAELGMPLDLVGMPGVFDGDERSIQAPPHPPALHPHDRPLLRPIAALGKHKVAEANVSFLRRTEYISSTVTKRQDGAAPRALLTKANKNRRIPEPAADAPHVIKRKIDKGFDIAEHEFKDPKRAKHPSKRNLKVVDVSPFIPDLEAFPDSGAYVTIKFHQNPVVSTKDYDRRLLSGLFRPIDRTAEEEEAYEAAVAAHEQDPENNPKPQNWMNFDYYLAATPDVGDRFRRKFDVEDADHNEDELYTHDSVNGGCFQYNRLRAYETAQETNYDHETKFDAEVLLAYNEDTFYPNQKAVYYYPVMQKSVIRPQRTKNIARNIGITDEEQVVDQLDVTVEDPREDIREMIKQHRDHPLGTGQADEEEGNEEEHHEGQDAEGEEEGEHHRVSSPAGRRSRSASEEHDAEGEDEE
;
A
#
# COMPACT_ATOMS: atom_id res chain seq x y z
N MET A 1 -34.20 12.40 -70.95
CA MET A 1 -33.66 12.38 -72.33
C MET A 1 -32.81 13.62 -72.49
N SER A 2 -31.48 13.41 -72.50
CA SER A 2 -30.66 13.66 -73.68
C SER A 2 -30.30 15.13 -73.87
N SER A 3 -29.09 15.48 -73.45
CA SER A 3 -28.42 16.70 -73.89
C SER A 3 -28.28 16.67 -75.41
N SER A 4 -28.92 17.61 -76.09
CA SER A 4 -28.61 17.90 -77.48
C SER A 4 -28.29 19.38 -77.59
N ALA A 5 -27.07 19.65 -78.07
CA ALA A 5 -26.54 20.97 -78.31
C ALA A 5 -27.37 21.71 -79.38
N PRO A 6 -27.40 23.05 -79.33
CA PRO A 6 -28.36 23.85 -80.09
C PRO A 6 -28.01 23.95 -81.57
N ARG A 7 -29.04 23.83 -82.43
CA ARG A 7 -28.97 24.32 -83.82
C ARG A 7 -29.44 25.77 -83.84
N THR A 8 -28.56 26.63 -84.34
CA THR A 8 -28.75 28.05 -84.55
C THR A 8 -29.66 28.33 -85.75
N GLY A 9 -30.70 29.14 -85.54
CA GLY A 9 -31.34 29.91 -86.61
C GLY A 9 -32.86 29.83 -86.70
N GLU A 10 -33.60 30.46 -85.77
CA GLU A 10 -34.88 31.09 -86.11
C GLU A 10 -35.32 32.17 -85.10
N ARG A 11 -36.04 33.19 -85.59
CA ARG A 11 -36.15 34.56 -85.06
C ARG A 11 -36.85 34.67 -83.70
N MET A 12 -36.22 35.39 -82.76
CA MET A 12 -36.71 35.68 -81.41
C MET A 12 -37.80 36.77 -81.40
N VAL A 13 -38.95 36.48 -80.81
CA VAL A 13 -40.00 37.45 -80.45
C VAL A 13 -39.85 37.76 -78.96
N HIS A 14 -39.47 39.00 -78.62
CA HIS A 14 -39.33 39.42 -77.23
C HIS A 14 -40.70 39.79 -76.64
N GLN A 15 -41.30 38.85 -75.92
CA GLN A 15 -42.38 39.14 -74.97
C GLN A 15 -41.73 39.36 -73.60
N ASP A 16 -41.86 40.57 -73.06
CA ASP A 16 -41.32 40.90 -71.73
C ASP A 16 -42.43 41.47 -70.82
N PHE A 17 -42.30 41.24 -69.52
CA PHE A 17 -43.37 41.49 -68.54
C PHE A 17 -43.56 43.00 -68.30
N ILE A 18 -44.75 43.53 -68.60
CA ILE A 18 -45.06 44.96 -68.40
C ILE A 18 -45.47 45.20 -66.94
N ALA A 19 -44.49 45.57 -66.11
CA ALA A 19 -44.72 46.08 -64.75
C ALA A 19 -44.50 47.59 -64.69
N ARG A 20 -45.43 48.33 -64.07
CA ARG A 20 -45.31 49.78 -63.90
C ARG A 20 -44.30 50.10 -62.80
N ILE A 21 -43.06 50.41 -63.18
CA ILE A 21 -42.01 50.80 -62.23
C ILE A 21 -42.28 52.24 -61.77
N ARG A 22 -42.59 52.41 -60.49
CA ARG A 22 -42.68 53.72 -59.82
C ARG A 22 -41.68 53.76 -58.66
N PHE A 23 -40.86 54.79 -58.63
CA PHE A 23 -39.98 55.05 -57.49
C PHE A 23 -40.77 55.86 -56.45
N SER A 24 -40.83 55.35 -55.22
CA SER A 24 -41.44 56.06 -54.09
C SER A 24 -40.36 56.31 -53.05
N ASN A 25 -40.29 57.55 -52.53
CA ASN A 25 -39.42 57.93 -51.44
C ASN A 25 -40.28 58.33 -50.23
N ALA A 26 -41.03 57.37 -49.69
CA ALA A 26 -41.82 57.60 -48.49
C ALA A 26 -40.86 57.83 -47.31
N LEU A 27 -40.87 59.04 -46.76
CA LEU A 27 -40.06 59.35 -45.58
C LEU A 27 -40.58 58.56 -44.38
N PRO A 28 -39.69 58.06 -43.50
CA PRO A 28 -40.12 57.44 -42.27
C PRO A 28 -40.88 58.46 -41.40
N PRO A 29 -41.84 58.01 -40.58
CA PRO A 29 -42.47 58.89 -39.60
C PRO A 29 -41.40 59.41 -38.61
N PRO A 30 -41.58 60.61 -38.03
CA PRO A 30 -40.62 61.19 -37.11
C PRO A 30 -40.37 60.24 -35.92
N PRO A 31 -39.08 59.99 -35.56
CA PRO A 31 -38.71 58.87 -34.69
C PRO A 31 -38.99 59.08 -33.20
N HIS A 32 -39.51 60.24 -32.78
CA HIS A 32 -39.82 60.61 -31.38
C HIS A 32 -38.89 59.96 -30.33
N PRO A 33 -37.57 60.17 -30.42
CA PRO A 33 -36.67 59.55 -29.48
C PRO A 33 -36.97 60.05 -28.06
N PRO A 34 -36.68 59.24 -27.03
CA PRO A 34 -36.89 59.64 -25.65
C PRO A 34 -36.11 60.92 -25.36
N LYS A 35 -36.75 61.88 -24.68
CA LYS A 35 -36.11 63.14 -24.30
C LYS A 35 -35.16 62.87 -23.13
N LEU A 36 -33.88 63.16 -23.32
CA LEU A 36 -32.93 63.17 -22.22
C LEU A 36 -33.25 64.35 -21.30
N LEU A 37 -33.40 64.05 -20.01
CA LEU A 37 -33.55 65.07 -18.99
C LEU A 37 -32.16 65.48 -18.52
N ASP A 38 -32.01 66.75 -18.16
CA ASP A 38 -30.77 67.24 -17.58
C ASP A 38 -30.65 66.72 -16.15
N ILE A 39 -29.55 66.02 -15.87
CA ILE A 39 -29.34 65.40 -14.56
C ILE A 39 -28.67 66.46 -13.68
N PRO A 40 -29.28 66.85 -12.54
CA PRO A 40 -28.71 67.87 -11.68
C PRO A 40 -27.32 67.42 -11.18
N ASN A 41 -26.30 68.22 -11.48
CA ASN A 41 -24.92 67.97 -11.10
C ASN A 41 -24.38 69.13 -10.25
N THR A 42 -23.49 68.83 -9.31
CA THR A 42 -22.78 69.82 -8.51
C THR A 42 -21.66 70.44 -9.35
N GLY A 43 -22.03 71.42 -10.19
CA GLY A 43 -21.06 72.21 -10.94
C GLY A 43 -20.15 73.06 -10.05
N LEU A 44 -19.24 73.81 -10.66
CA LEU A 44 -18.31 74.68 -9.92
C LEU A 44 -19.01 75.71 -9.01
N ALA A 45 -20.22 76.15 -9.38
CA ALA A 45 -21.05 77.04 -8.57
C ALA A 45 -21.59 76.40 -7.27
N SER A 46 -21.61 75.06 -7.18
CA SER A 46 -22.04 74.33 -5.98
C SER A 46 -21.05 74.42 -4.81
N GLY A 47 -19.89 75.05 -5.01
CA GLY A 47 -18.90 75.31 -3.97
C GLY A 47 -18.02 74.11 -3.59
N GLN A 48 -18.46 72.87 -3.85
CA GLN A 48 -17.75 71.64 -3.48
C GLN A 48 -16.30 71.63 -3.96
N TYR A 49 -16.05 72.00 -5.22
CA TYR A 49 -14.72 72.02 -5.84
C TYR A 49 -13.92 73.30 -5.55
N THR A 50 -14.57 74.37 -5.10
CA THR A 50 -13.91 75.65 -4.80
C THR A 50 -13.68 75.86 -3.31
N THR A 51 -14.13 74.93 -2.45
CA THR A 51 -13.84 74.98 -1.02
C THR A 51 -12.36 74.68 -0.74
N PRO A 52 -11.73 75.36 0.24
CA PRO A 52 -10.37 75.04 0.68
C PRO A 52 -10.21 73.57 1.12
N GLY A 53 -11.30 72.94 1.61
CA GLY A 53 -11.33 71.54 1.99
C GLY A 53 -11.01 70.58 0.84
N PHE A 54 -11.41 70.92 -0.39
CA PHE A 54 -11.10 70.10 -1.58
C PHE A 54 -9.59 70.02 -1.86
N ALA A 55 -8.85 71.11 -1.59
CA ALA A 55 -7.40 71.18 -1.75
C ALA A 55 -6.62 70.67 -0.51
N SER A 56 -7.29 70.30 0.58
CA SER A 56 -6.63 69.88 1.82
C SER A 56 -5.72 68.66 1.66
N ARG A 57 -6.10 67.71 0.79
CA ARG A 57 -5.28 66.53 0.48
C ARG A 57 -3.99 66.94 -0.23
N LEU A 58 -4.10 67.85 -1.21
CA LEU A 58 -2.96 68.42 -1.94
C LEU A 58 -2.03 69.20 -1.01
N ALA A 59 -2.58 69.96 -0.06
CA ALA A 59 -1.78 70.70 0.91
C ALA A 59 -1.00 69.77 1.85
N ARG A 60 -1.58 68.62 2.23
CA ARG A 60 -0.94 67.64 3.14
C ARG A 60 0.13 66.78 2.48
N GLU A 61 0.10 66.61 1.16
CA GLU A 61 1.14 65.89 0.43
C GLU A 61 2.36 66.76 0.09
N GLN A 62 2.27 68.08 0.26
CA GLN A 62 3.43 68.94 0.11
C GLN A 62 4.49 68.55 1.15
N PRO A 63 5.76 68.34 0.73
CA PRO A 63 6.86 68.09 1.65
C PRO A 63 6.92 69.19 2.72
N LEU A 64 6.96 68.78 3.99
CA LEU A 64 7.09 69.74 5.08
C LEU A 64 8.48 70.38 5.02
N ASN A 65 8.51 71.70 5.19
CA ASN A 65 9.77 72.38 5.39
C ASN A 65 10.39 71.94 6.73
N ILE A 66 11.61 71.43 6.67
CA ILE A 66 12.39 71.03 7.85
C ILE A 66 13.40 72.11 8.25
N GLU A 67 13.50 73.20 7.48
CA GLU A 67 14.30 74.38 7.82
C GLU A 67 13.59 75.16 8.93
N ALA A 68 14.07 75.00 10.17
CA ALA A 68 13.49 75.62 11.35
C ALA A 68 13.83 77.11 11.46
N ASP A 69 15.11 77.44 11.26
CA ASP A 69 15.67 78.79 11.27
C ASP A 69 16.85 78.86 10.29
N ALA A 70 17.51 80.01 10.21
CA ALA A 70 18.67 80.21 9.32
C ALA A 70 19.89 79.34 9.66
N GLU A 71 19.94 78.73 10.85
CA GLU A 71 21.02 77.87 11.35
C GLU A 71 20.57 76.40 11.52
N LEU A 72 19.44 76.03 10.91
CA LEU A 72 18.83 74.69 10.95
C LEU A 72 18.65 74.14 12.38
N GLY A 73 18.30 75.01 13.33
CA GLY A 73 18.09 74.68 14.74
C GLY A 73 19.37 74.40 15.54
N MET A 74 20.55 74.69 14.99
CA MET A 74 21.85 74.56 15.67
C MET A 74 22.50 75.95 15.81
N PRO A 75 22.10 76.74 16.82
CA PRO A 75 22.55 78.12 16.93
C PRO A 75 24.06 78.22 17.21
N LEU A 76 24.80 78.94 16.37
CA LEU A 76 26.25 79.13 16.49
C LEU A 76 26.57 80.43 17.23
N ASP A 77 26.43 80.39 18.56
CA ASP A 77 26.76 81.52 19.42
C ASP A 77 28.06 81.28 20.22
N LEU A 78 28.98 82.24 20.16
CA LEU A 78 30.24 82.23 20.91
C LEU A 78 30.09 82.88 22.30
N VAL A 79 28.99 83.59 22.55
CA VAL A 79 28.73 84.26 23.82
C VAL A 79 28.54 83.22 24.92
N GLY A 80 29.38 83.30 25.96
CA GLY A 80 29.36 82.38 27.10
C GLY A 80 30.34 81.20 26.99
N MET A 81 31.02 81.03 25.84
CA MET A 81 32.09 80.05 25.71
C MET A 81 33.37 80.54 26.42
N PRO A 82 33.99 79.75 27.29
CA PRO A 82 35.21 80.18 27.99
C PRO A 82 36.37 80.45 27.01
N GLY A 83 37.06 81.58 27.17
CA GLY A 83 38.35 81.90 26.54
C GLY A 83 38.31 82.36 25.08
N VAL A 84 37.17 82.23 24.38
CA VAL A 84 37.09 82.49 22.92
C VAL A 84 37.36 83.95 22.53
N PHE A 85 36.97 84.91 23.36
CA PHE A 85 37.24 86.34 23.11
C PHE A 85 38.66 86.77 23.54
N ASP A 86 39.37 85.92 24.29
CA ASP A 86 40.74 86.16 24.76
C ASP A 86 41.79 85.45 23.87
N GLY A 87 41.37 84.79 22.79
CA GLY A 87 42.22 84.07 21.85
C GLY A 87 42.46 82.59 22.19
N ASP A 88 41.76 82.03 23.19
CA ASP A 88 41.80 80.60 23.51
C ASP A 88 40.55 79.89 22.96
N GLU A 89 40.71 79.21 21.82
CA GLU A 89 39.63 78.49 21.12
C GLU A 89 39.43 77.04 21.61
N ARG A 90 40.11 76.61 22.68
CA ARG A 90 40.06 75.21 23.15
C ARG A 90 38.65 74.71 23.47
N SER A 91 37.72 75.59 23.85
CA SER A 91 36.34 75.22 24.19
C SER A 91 35.50 74.77 22.99
N ILE A 92 35.88 75.14 21.77
CA ILE A 92 35.19 74.78 20.51
C ILE A 92 36.00 73.81 19.65
N GLN A 93 37.24 73.51 20.03
CA GLN A 93 38.12 72.59 19.31
C GLN A 93 37.83 71.13 19.66
N ALA A 94 37.88 70.27 18.64
CA ALA A 94 37.81 68.83 18.85
C ALA A 94 39.03 68.35 19.66
N PRO A 95 38.85 67.38 20.57
CA PRO A 95 39.97 66.82 21.32
C PRO A 95 40.97 66.12 20.39
N PRO A 96 42.27 66.11 20.72
CA PRO A 96 43.30 65.51 19.86
C PRO A 96 43.17 63.98 19.74
N HIS A 97 42.51 63.33 20.71
CA HIS A 97 42.20 61.91 20.65
C HIS A 97 40.67 61.74 20.53
N PRO A 98 40.17 61.11 19.45
CA PRO A 98 38.74 60.91 19.27
C PRO A 98 38.20 59.96 20.35
N PRO A 99 37.09 60.31 21.03
CA PRO A 99 36.50 59.47 22.06
C PRO A 99 35.89 58.18 21.48
N ALA A 100 35.65 57.19 22.34
CA ALA A 100 34.92 55.99 21.96
C ALA A 100 33.47 56.35 21.56
N LEU A 101 33.03 55.86 20.41
CA LEU A 101 31.70 56.17 19.86
C LEU A 101 30.58 55.56 20.71
N HIS A 102 29.56 56.36 21.03
CA HIS A 102 28.37 55.85 21.70
C HIS A 102 27.57 54.94 20.76
N PRO A 103 26.95 53.85 21.24
CA PRO A 103 26.13 52.96 20.41
C PRO A 103 24.99 53.66 19.64
N HIS A 104 24.40 54.73 20.20
CA HIS A 104 23.35 55.52 19.54
C HIS A 104 23.87 56.44 18.42
N ASP A 105 25.16 56.78 18.41
CA ASP A 105 25.76 57.65 17.39
C ASP A 105 26.27 56.85 16.19
N ARG A 106 26.56 55.56 16.41
CA ARG A 106 27.05 54.64 15.37
C ARG A 106 26.14 54.58 14.13
N PRO A 107 24.79 54.59 14.23
CA PRO A 107 23.90 54.67 13.07
C PRO A 107 23.90 56.02 12.34
N LEU A 108 24.20 57.12 13.04
CA LEU A 108 24.23 58.49 12.50
C LEU A 108 25.49 58.74 11.67
N LEU A 109 26.60 58.10 12.05
CA LEU A 109 27.89 58.19 11.35
C LEU A 109 28.01 57.26 10.13
N ARG A 110 26.92 56.58 9.73
CA ARG A 110 26.94 55.72 8.54
C ARG A 110 27.10 56.56 7.28
N PRO A 111 28.06 56.24 6.39
CA PRO A 111 28.19 56.95 5.13
C PRO A 111 26.94 56.75 4.28
N ILE A 112 26.64 57.72 3.41
CA ILE A 112 25.43 57.69 2.55
C ILE A 112 25.37 56.39 1.71
N ALA A 113 26.52 55.86 1.28
CA ALA A 113 26.61 54.58 0.57
C ALA A 113 26.14 53.37 1.38
N ALA A 114 26.22 53.43 2.71
CA ALA A 114 25.76 52.38 3.62
C ALA A 114 24.27 52.51 3.99
N LEU A 115 23.62 53.65 3.69
CA LEU A 115 22.16 53.76 3.63
C LEU A 115 21.66 53.11 2.32
N GLY A 116 22.01 51.83 2.13
CA GLY A 116 21.54 51.06 0.99
C GLY A 116 20.01 51.00 0.97
N LYS A 117 19.45 50.74 -0.22
CA LYS A 117 18.03 50.40 -0.35
C LYS A 117 17.77 49.17 0.53
N HIS A 118 16.72 49.20 1.35
CA HIS A 118 16.27 48.00 2.07
C HIS A 118 16.16 46.86 1.04
N LYS A 119 17.03 45.86 1.12
CA LYS A 119 16.81 44.61 0.39
C LYS A 119 15.52 44.06 0.95
N VAL A 120 14.44 44.18 0.18
CA VAL A 120 13.20 43.47 0.46
C VAL A 120 13.62 42.02 0.58
N ALA A 121 13.47 41.43 1.77
CA ALA A 121 13.72 40.01 1.98
C ALA A 121 12.99 39.27 0.86
N GLU A 122 13.68 38.37 0.16
CA GLU A 122 13.11 37.62 -0.95
C GLU A 122 11.76 37.04 -0.49
N ALA A 123 10.68 37.63 -0.99
CA ALA A 123 9.36 37.18 -0.63
C ALA A 123 9.24 35.75 -1.13
N ASN A 124 8.97 34.80 -0.23
CA ASN A 124 8.70 33.42 -0.60
C ASN A 124 7.34 33.37 -1.29
N VAL A 125 7.32 33.71 -2.57
CA VAL A 125 6.10 33.72 -3.37
C VAL A 125 5.88 32.33 -3.95
N SER A 126 4.75 31.70 -3.64
CA SER A 126 4.43 30.31 -3.99
C SER A 126 4.43 30.01 -5.49
N PHE A 127 4.22 31.03 -6.34
CA PHE A 127 4.27 30.88 -7.80
C PHE A 127 5.68 31.00 -8.38
N LEU A 128 6.64 31.57 -7.66
CA LEU A 128 7.98 31.81 -8.18
C LEU A 128 8.90 30.62 -7.82
N ARG A 129 9.04 29.68 -8.76
CA ARG A 129 9.99 28.58 -8.61
C ARG A 129 11.41 29.05 -8.93
N ARG A 130 12.38 28.51 -8.17
CA ARG A 130 13.81 28.68 -8.48
C ARG A 130 14.12 27.99 -9.80
N THR A 131 14.97 28.60 -10.61
CA THR A 131 15.44 28.01 -11.87
C THR A 131 16.29 26.77 -11.59
N GLU A 132 15.96 25.64 -12.18
CA GLU A 132 16.84 24.47 -12.17
C GLU A 132 17.99 24.70 -13.14
N TYR A 133 19.22 24.55 -12.66
CA TYR A 133 20.40 24.53 -13.52
C TYR A 133 20.59 23.11 -14.05
N ILE A 134 20.96 23.00 -15.33
CA ILE A 134 21.23 21.71 -15.98
C ILE A 134 22.42 21.05 -15.27
N SER A 135 22.13 20.17 -14.31
CA SER A 135 23.13 19.31 -13.67
C SER A 135 23.25 18.02 -14.49
N SER A 136 24.48 17.52 -14.66
CA SER A 136 24.79 16.33 -15.47
C SER A 136 24.20 15.02 -14.94
N THR A 137 23.38 15.07 -13.88
CA THR A 137 22.79 13.91 -13.19
C THR A 137 21.27 13.90 -13.22
N VAL A 138 20.63 14.58 -14.19
CA VAL A 138 19.24 14.26 -14.51
C VAL A 138 19.21 12.83 -15.03
N THR A 139 18.44 11.98 -14.36
CA THR A 139 18.12 10.61 -14.76
C THR A 139 17.65 10.63 -16.21
N LYS A 140 18.55 10.28 -17.13
CA LYS A 140 18.18 9.97 -18.51
C LYS A 140 17.14 8.86 -18.44
N ARG A 141 15.89 9.21 -18.74
CA ARG A 141 14.92 8.25 -19.29
C ARG A 141 15.65 7.59 -20.46
N GLN A 142 15.89 6.29 -20.35
CA GLN A 142 16.57 5.51 -21.39
C GLN A 142 15.59 5.27 -22.53
N ASP A 143 15.38 6.30 -23.35
CA ASP A 143 14.95 6.13 -24.73
C ASP A 143 16.11 6.62 -25.59
N GLY A 144 16.74 5.70 -26.32
CA GLY A 144 17.75 6.02 -27.32
C GLY A 144 19.10 5.34 -27.11
N ALA A 145 19.34 4.33 -27.95
CA ALA A 145 20.63 3.67 -28.12
C ALA A 145 21.73 4.68 -28.50
N ALA A 146 22.63 4.97 -27.56
CA ALA A 146 23.89 5.65 -27.83
C ALA A 146 25.06 4.85 -27.22
N PRO A 147 25.95 4.24 -28.03
CA PRO A 147 26.95 3.26 -27.58
C PRO A 147 28.13 3.85 -26.79
N ARG A 148 28.14 5.15 -26.50
CA ARG A 148 29.23 5.80 -25.71
C ARG A 148 28.90 6.05 -24.24
N ALA A 149 27.66 5.82 -23.80
CA ALA A 149 27.28 5.95 -22.39
C ALA A 149 27.53 4.67 -21.56
N LEU A 150 27.92 3.56 -22.21
CA LEU A 150 28.19 2.28 -21.56
C LEU A 150 29.61 2.17 -20.98
N LEU A 151 30.58 2.94 -21.48
CA LEU A 151 31.98 2.83 -21.02
C LEU A 151 32.26 3.56 -19.69
N THR A 152 31.49 4.58 -19.33
CA THR A 152 31.75 5.37 -18.10
C THR A 152 31.04 4.84 -16.85
N LYS A 153 30.12 3.87 -17.00
CA LYS A 153 29.50 3.13 -15.87
C LYS A 153 30.20 1.81 -15.54
N ALA A 154 31.20 1.39 -16.32
CA ALA A 154 31.94 0.16 -16.10
C ALA A 154 32.93 0.22 -14.91
N ASN A 155 33.13 1.40 -14.30
CA ASN A 155 34.03 1.63 -13.16
C ASN A 155 33.32 1.69 -11.79
N LYS A 156 32.13 1.08 -11.66
CA LYS A 156 31.71 0.58 -10.34
C LYS A 156 32.34 -0.79 -10.18
N ASN A 157 33.40 -0.88 -9.37
CA ASN A 157 34.03 -2.10 -8.84
C ASN A 157 33.36 -3.38 -9.38
N ARG A 158 33.80 -3.86 -10.56
CA ARG A 158 33.51 -5.24 -10.96
C ARG A 158 34.11 -6.08 -9.84
N ARG A 159 33.25 -6.56 -8.93
CA ARG A 159 33.62 -7.62 -8.00
C ARG A 159 34.18 -8.71 -8.90
N ILE A 160 35.48 -8.97 -8.78
CA ILE A 160 36.13 -10.05 -9.49
C ILE A 160 35.32 -11.30 -9.13
N PRO A 161 34.73 -12.01 -10.11
CA PRO A 161 34.02 -13.24 -9.82
C PRO A 161 34.98 -14.17 -9.10
N GLU A 162 34.64 -14.53 -7.87
CA GLU A 162 35.44 -15.46 -7.10
C GLU A 162 35.41 -16.81 -7.83
N PRO A 163 36.56 -17.47 -8.03
CA PRO A 163 36.57 -18.78 -8.67
C PRO A 163 35.71 -19.76 -7.87
N ALA A 164 34.90 -20.57 -8.57
CA ALA A 164 33.95 -21.52 -7.98
C ALA A 164 32.89 -20.87 -7.06
N ALA A 165 32.27 -19.78 -7.52
CA ALA A 165 31.23 -19.05 -6.78
C ALA A 165 30.03 -19.92 -6.33
N ASP A 166 29.78 -21.02 -7.04
CA ASP A 166 28.69 -21.99 -6.82
C ASP A 166 29.11 -23.21 -6.01
N ALA A 167 30.37 -23.30 -5.57
CA ALA A 167 30.80 -24.41 -4.74
C ALA A 167 30.14 -24.31 -3.34
N PRO A 168 29.66 -25.42 -2.76
CA PRO A 168 28.89 -25.41 -1.49
C PRO A 168 29.60 -24.69 -0.33
N HIS A 169 30.93 -24.83 -0.22
CA HIS A 169 31.72 -24.18 0.83
C HIS A 169 31.77 -22.64 0.66
N VAL A 170 31.78 -22.13 -0.57
CA VAL A 170 31.74 -20.69 -0.85
C VAL A 170 30.35 -20.13 -0.54
N ILE A 171 29.30 -20.87 -0.90
CA ILE A 171 27.91 -20.53 -0.59
C ILE A 171 27.72 -20.44 0.93
N LYS A 172 28.11 -21.48 1.68
CA LYS A 172 28.06 -21.49 3.15
C LYS A 172 28.76 -20.27 3.76
N ARG A 173 30.01 -20.00 3.34
CA ARG A 173 30.77 -18.83 3.83
C ARG A 173 30.08 -17.51 3.53
N LYS A 174 29.40 -17.37 2.38
CA LYS A 174 28.63 -16.16 2.03
C LYS A 174 27.37 -16.04 2.89
N ILE A 175 26.70 -17.15 3.18
CA ILE A 175 25.54 -17.20 4.08
C ILE A 175 25.97 -16.78 5.49
N ASP A 176 26.98 -17.42 6.07
CA ASP A 176 27.51 -17.10 7.41
C ASP A 176 27.88 -15.61 7.51
N LYS A 177 28.59 -15.09 6.49
CA LYS A 177 28.95 -13.67 6.41
C LYS A 177 27.72 -12.74 6.34
N GLY A 178 26.63 -13.18 5.73
CA GLY A 178 25.37 -12.43 5.68
C GLY A 178 24.79 -12.24 7.07
N PHE A 179 24.74 -13.32 7.86
CA PHE A 179 24.30 -13.28 9.26
C PHE A 179 25.23 -12.45 10.14
N ASP A 180 26.56 -12.59 10.00
CA ASP A 180 27.53 -11.77 10.75
C ASP A 180 27.34 -10.26 10.49
N ILE A 181 27.10 -9.87 9.24
CA ILE A 181 26.85 -8.48 8.87
C ILE A 181 25.53 -8.00 9.49
N ALA A 182 24.47 -8.79 9.36
CA ALA A 182 23.16 -8.46 9.91
C ALA A 182 23.21 -8.29 11.44
N GLU A 183 23.86 -9.21 12.16
CA GLU A 183 24.04 -9.13 13.61
C GLU A 183 24.83 -7.86 14.00
N HIS A 184 25.89 -7.55 13.26
CA HIS A 184 26.71 -6.38 13.56
C HIS A 184 26.01 -5.05 13.28
N GLU A 185 25.18 -4.99 12.24
CA GLU A 185 24.34 -3.83 11.91
C GLU A 185 23.14 -3.71 12.86
N PHE A 186 22.61 -4.83 13.36
CA PHE A 186 21.58 -4.85 14.40
C PHE A 186 22.11 -4.29 15.74
N LYS A 187 23.30 -4.72 16.18
CA LYS A 187 23.94 -4.22 17.41
C LYS A 187 24.39 -2.75 17.32
N ASP A 188 24.86 -2.32 16.15
CA ASP A 188 25.26 -0.93 15.90
C ASP A 188 24.66 -0.37 14.60
N PRO A 189 23.40 0.13 14.64
CA PRO A 189 22.69 0.65 13.47
C PRO A 189 23.37 1.83 12.78
N LYS A 190 24.34 2.49 13.42
CA LYS A 190 25.08 3.62 12.82
C LYS A 190 26.05 3.17 11.73
N ARG A 191 26.41 1.88 11.71
CA ARG A 191 27.29 1.30 10.69
C ARG A 191 26.58 1.11 9.36
N ALA A 192 25.30 0.80 9.41
CA ALA A 192 24.46 0.68 8.23
C ALA A 192 24.35 2.03 7.52
N LYS A 193 24.74 2.05 6.24
CA LYS A 193 24.70 3.24 5.38
C LYS A 193 23.81 2.96 4.19
N HIS A 194 22.91 3.89 3.88
CA HIS A 194 22.05 3.74 2.71
C HIS A 194 22.92 3.61 1.43
N PRO A 195 22.67 2.61 0.55
CA PRO A 195 23.52 2.31 -0.60
C PRO A 195 23.76 3.50 -1.55
N SER A 196 22.72 4.28 -1.83
CA SER A 196 22.78 5.47 -2.70
C SER A 196 23.01 6.80 -1.97
N LYS A 197 22.38 7.01 -0.80
CA LYS A 197 22.37 8.28 -0.05
C LYS A 197 23.08 8.13 1.30
N ARG A 198 24.41 8.17 1.30
CA ARG A 198 25.25 7.86 2.47
C ARG A 198 25.06 8.77 3.69
N ASN A 199 24.36 9.91 3.54
CA ASN A 199 24.06 10.86 4.60
C ASN A 199 22.79 10.50 5.40
N LEU A 200 22.02 9.50 4.96
CA LEU A 200 20.87 9.00 5.70
C LEU A 200 21.34 8.17 6.89
N LYS A 201 20.57 8.24 7.97
CA LYS A 201 20.77 7.49 9.20
C LYS A 201 19.65 6.47 9.34
N VAL A 202 19.97 5.30 9.87
CA VAL A 202 18.98 4.28 10.21
C VAL A 202 18.10 4.82 11.34
N VAL A 203 16.78 4.68 11.16
CA VAL A 203 15.77 5.07 12.16
C VAL A 203 15.41 3.86 13.02
N ASP A 204 15.21 2.71 12.38
CA ASP A 204 14.79 1.50 13.05
C ASP A 204 15.38 0.25 12.36
N VAL A 205 15.59 -0.80 13.13
CA VAL A 205 16.03 -2.12 12.68
C VAL A 205 15.14 -3.17 13.32
N SER A 206 14.47 -3.95 12.50
CA SER A 206 13.68 -5.10 12.94
C SER A 206 14.24 -6.37 12.28
N PRO A 207 14.65 -7.39 13.05
CA PRO A 207 15.13 -8.64 12.50
C PRO A 207 13.98 -9.37 11.79
N PHE A 208 14.31 -10.12 10.75
CA PHE A 208 13.37 -10.92 9.97
C PHE A 208 13.65 -12.39 10.23
N ILE A 209 12.79 -13.08 10.97
CA ILE A 209 13.03 -14.42 11.51
C ILE A 209 11.80 -15.32 11.35
N PRO A 210 11.97 -16.65 11.16
CA PRO A 210 10.85 -17.57 11.15
C PRO A 210 10.26 -17.69 12.55
N ASP A 211 8.94 -17.82 12.64
CA ASP A 211 8.27 -18.19 13.87
C ASP A 211 8.00 -19.70 13.87
N LEU A 212 8.82 -20.44 14.61
CA LEU A 212 8.75 -21.91 14.64
C LEU A 212 7.67 -22.41 15.61
N GLU A 213 7.25 -21.58 16.57
CA GLU A 213 6.29 -22.01 17.61
C GLU A 213 4.82 -21.88 17.15
N ALA A 214 4.58 -21.24 16.01
CA ALA A 214 3.24 -20.96 15.49
C ALA A 214 2.96 -21.68 14.17
N PHE A 215 3.49 -22.89 14.01
CA PHE A 215 3.03 -23.78 12.94
C PHE A 215 1.66 -24.36 13.28
N PRO A 216 0.70 -24.37 12.32
CA PRO A 216 -0.50 -25.16 12.46
C PRO A 216 -0.17 -26.66 12.37
N ASP A 217 -1.18 -27.47 12.63
CA ASP A 217 -1.17 -28.92 12.47
C ASP A 217 -0.77 -29.35 11.05
N SER A 218 -1.19 -28.63 10.01
CA SER A 218 -0.77 -28.85 8.62
C SER A 218 0.65 -28.33 8.30
N GLY A 219 1.36 -27.75 9.27
CA GLY A 219 2.71 -27.22 9.09
C GLY A 219 2.84 -25.94 8.23
N ALA A 220 1.74 -25.38 7.71
CA ALA A 220 1.74 -24.09 7.01
C ALA A 220 0.34 -23.47 6.92
N TYR A 221 0.27 -22.17 6.60
CA TYR A 221 -1.00 -21.46 6.46
C TYR A 221 -1.60 -21.60 5.07
N VAL A 222 -2.91 -21.36 4.98
CA VAL A 222 -3.67 -21.25 3.73
C VAL A 222 -4.13 -19.81 3.53
N THR A 223 -3.95 -19.29 2.32
CA THR A 223 -4.42 -17.94 1.94
C THR A 223 -5.60 -18.02 0.99
N ILE A 224 -6.76 -17.54 1.45
CA ILE A 224 -7.98 -17.46 0.63
C ILE A 224 -8.25 -16.00 0.25
N LYS A 225 -8.34 -15.74 -1.06
CA LYS A 225 -8.64 -14.43 -1.61
C LYS A 225 -10.04 -14.39 -2.21
N PHE A 226 -10.89 -13.51 -1.71
CA PHE A 226 -12.19 -13.25 -2.31
C PHE A 226 -12.07 -12.46 -3.63
N HIS A 227 -12.77 -12.92 -4.66
CA HIS A 227 -12.87 -12.20 -5.94
C HIS A 227 -13.66 -10.89 -5.81
N GLN A 228 -14.66 -10.86 -4.92
CA GLN A 228 -15.48 -9.69 -4.60
C GLN A 228 -15.65 -9.58 -3.08
N ASN A 229 -15.88 -8.38 -2.55
CA ASN A 229 -16.06 -8.19 -1.11
C ASN A 229 -17.19 -9.10 -0.58
N PRO A 230 -16.93 -9.97 0.42
CA PRO A 230 -17.95 -10.86 0.96
C PRO A 230 -19.07 -10.10 1.67
N VAL A 231 -18.80 -8.95 2.26
CA VAL A 231 -19.80 -8.15 3.02
C VAL A 231 -20.21 -6.88 2.26
N VAL A 232 -21.33 -6.29 2.67
CA VAL A 232 -21.79 -5.01 2.12
C VAL A 232 -20.77 -3.92 2.47
N SER A 233 -20.38 -3.12 1.48
CA SER A 233 -19.42 -2.03 1.69
C SER A 233 -20.00 -0.98 2.64
N THR A 234 -19.48 -0.91 3.85
CA THR A 234 -19.75 0.13 4.85
C THR A 234 -18.59 1.12 4.93
N LYS A 235 -18.79 2.22 5.67
CA LYS A 235 -17.72 3.19 5.95
C LYS A 235 -16.64 2.61 6.86
N ASP A 236 -17.08 1.80 7.82
CA ASP A 236 -16.22 1.15 8.81
C ASP A 236 -15.93 -0.30 8.40
N TYR A 237 -14.74 -0.80 8.73
CA TYR A 237 -14.31 -2.17 8.46
C TYR A 237 -15.11 -3.15 9.34
N ASP A 238 -15.71 -4.17 8.71
CA ASP A 238 -16.46 -5.20 9.44
C ASP A 238 -15.50 -6.15 10.17
N ARG A 239 -15.38 -5.98 11.49
CA ARG A 239 -14.48 -6.77 12.35
C ARG A 239 -14.76 -8.26 12.35
N ARG A 240 -15.97 -8.68 11.95
CA ARG A 240 -16.33 -10.11 11.84
C ARG A 240 -15.48 -10.86 10.81
N LEU A 241 -14.92 -10.15 9.82
CA LEU A 241 -14.02 -10.71 8.82
C LEU A 241 -12.67 -11.16 9.39
N LEU A 242 -12.30 -10.73 10.60
CA LEU A 242 -11.03 -11.11 11.25
C LEU A 242 -11.04 -12.55 11.78
N SER A 243 -12.22 -13.12 11.97
CA SER A 243 -12.41 -14.51 12.39
C SER A 243 -13.61 -15.07 11.62
N GLY A 244 -13.40 -15.38 10.34
CA GLY A 244 -14.40 -16.07 9.52
C GLY A 244 -14.08 -17.55 9.42
N LEU A 245 -15.09 -18.39 9.25
CA LEU A 245 -14.94 -19.83 9.12
C LEU A 245 -15.30 -20.29 7.72
N PHE A 246 -14.43 -21.09 7.12
CA PHE A 246 -14.70 -21.80 5.87
C PHE A 246 -14.97 -23.25 6.20
N ARG A 247 -16.16 -23.73 5.86
CA ARG A 247 -16.50 -25.15 5.92
C ARG A 247 -16.42 -25.71 4.49
N PRO A 248 -15.57 -26.72 4.22
CA PRO A 248 -15.59 -27.44 2.95
C PRO A 248 -16.99 -27.97 2.64
N ILE A 249 -17.37 -27.97 1.37
CA ILE A 249 -18.61 -28.56 0.87
C ILE A 249 -18.24 -29.85 0.17
N ASP A 250 -18.73 -30.96 0.72
CA ASP A 250 -18.53 -32.30 0.15
C ASP A 250 -19.15 -32.38 -1.24
N ARG A 251 -18.52 -33.18 -2.11
CA ARG A 251 -19.07 -33.49 -3.42
C ARG A 251 -20.27 -34.41 -3.26
N THR A 252 -21.25 -34.25 -4.13
CA THR A 252 -22.31 -35.27 -4.23
C THR A 252 -21.73 -36.54 -4.83
N ALA A 253 -22.33 -37.70 -4.52
CA ALA A 253 -21.89 -38.98 -5.08
C ALA A 253 -21.80 -38.96 -6.62
N GLU A 254 -22.73 -38.27 -7.29
CA GLU A 254 -22.70 -38.09 -8.75
C GLU A 254 -21.51 -37.22 -9.22
N GLU A 255 -21.17 -36.15 -8.48
CA GLU A 255 -20.02 -35.29 -8.77
C GLU A 255 -18.70 -36.03 -8.54
N GLU A 256 -18.64 -36.91 -7.54
CA GLU A 256 -17.49 -37.75 -7.21
C GLU A 256 -17.26 -38.84 -8.26
N GLU A 257 -18.29 -39.60 -8.65
CA GLU A 257 -18.22 -40.60 -9.73
C GLU A 257 -17.75 -39.97 -11.05
N ALA A 258 -18.24 -38.75 -11.35
CA ALA A 258 -17.82 -38.02 -12.54
C ALA A 258 -16.35 -37.58 -12.47
N TYR A 259 -15.87 -37.21 -11.29
CA TYR A 259 -14.46 -36.86 -11.07
C TYR A 259 -13.56 -38.09 -11.21
N GLU A 260 -13.91 -39.22 -10.58
CA GLU A 260 -13.18 -40.49 -10.71
C GLU A 260 -13.10 -40.95 -12.17
N ALA A 261 -14.21 -40.88 -12.90
CA ALA A 261 -14.25 -41.21 -14.32
C ALA A 261 -13.32 -40.30 -15.15
N ALA A 262 -13.23 -39.00 -14.81
CA ALA A 262 -12.32 -38.07 -15.46
C ALA A 262 -10.85 -38.34 -15.11
N VAL A 263 -10.55 -38.75 -13.86
CA VAL A 263 -9.20 -39.16 -13.43
C VAL A 263 -8.77 -40.41 -14.21
N ALA A 264 -9.62 -41.43 -14.26
CA ALA A 264 -9.36 -42.66 -15.01
C ALA A 264 -9.18 -42.39 -16.52
N ALA A 265 -9.95 -41.45 -17.08
CA ALA A 265 -9.79 -41.03 -18.48
C ALA A 265 -8.46 -40.30 -18.73
N HIS A 266 -8.01 -39.47 -17.78
CA HIS A 266 -6.70 -38.82 -17.84
C HIS A 266 -5.55 -39.81 -17.71
N GLU A 267 -5.64 -40.78 -16.79
CA GLU A 267 -4.62 -41.84 -16.65
C GLU A 267 -4.50 -42.72 -17.89
N GLN A 268 -5.62 -42.98 -18.57
CA GLN A 268 -5.63 -43.75 -19.82
C GLN A 268 -5.07 -42.96 -21.01
N ASP A 269 -5.34 -41.67 -21.09
CA ASP A 269 -4.88 -40.81 -22.19
C ASP A 269 -4.57 -39.37 -21.71
N PRO A 270 -3.34 -39.15 -21.20
CA PRO A 270 -2.93 -37.85 -20.67
C PRO A 270 -2.82 -36.75 -21.73
N GLU A 271 -2.66 -37.09 -23.01
CA GLU A 271 -2.51 -36.10 -24.08
C GLU A 271 -3.85 -35.51 -24.52
N ASN A 272 -4.92 -36.32 -24.56
CA ASN A 272 -6.24 -35.88 -25.02
C ASN A 272 -7.17 -35.46 -23.88
N ASN A 273 -7.00 -36.02 -22.68
CA ASN A 273 -7.82 -35.68 -21.53
C ASN A 273 -6.99 -34.82 -20.57
N PRO A 274 -7.39 -33.56 -20.28
CA PRO A 274 -6.68 -32.75 -19.29
C PRO A 274 -6.85 -33.34 -17.89
N LYS A 275 -5.86 -33.13 -17.01
CA LYS A 275 -5.93 -33.53 -15.61
C LYS A 275 -7.17 -32.87 -14.95
N PRO A 276 -8.10 -33.65 -14.38
CA PRO A 276 -9.24 -33.08 -13.68
C PRO A 276 -8.75 -32.34 -12.43
N GLN A 277 -9.39 -31.21 -12.15
CA GLN A 277 -8.96 -30.33 -11.09
C GLN A 277 -9.79 -30.56 -9.83
N ASN A 278 -9.14 -30.92 -8.73
CA ASN A 278 -9.79 -31.20 -7.44
C ASN A 278 -10.11 -29.91 -6.67
N TRP A 279 -10.95 -29.04 -7.20
CA TRP A 279 -11.30 -27.81 -6.49
C TRP A 279 -12.28 -28.08 -5.34
N MET A 280 -11.95 -27.52 -4.17
CA MET A 280 -12.81 -27.51 -3.01
C MET A 280 -13.78 -26.31 -3.07
N ASN A 281 -15.04 -26.55 -2.72
CA ASN A 281 -16.04 -25.49 -2.53
C ASN A 281 -16.22 -25.23 -1.03
N PHE A 282 -16.63 -24.02 -0.66
CA PHE A 282 -16.71 -23.64 0.75
C PHE A 282 -18.02 -22.93 1.08
N ASP A 283 -18.62 -23.27 2.20
CA ASP A 283 -19.58 -22.41 2.89
C ASP A 283 -18.83 -21.47 3.84
N TYR A 284 -19.06 -20.16 3.67
CA TYR A 284 -18.40 -19.14 4.49
C TYR A 284 -19.33 -18.62 5.58
N TYR A 285 -18.87 -18.65 6.83
CA TYR A 285 -19.60 -18.24 8.01
C TYR A 285 -18.91 -17.06 8.71
N LEU A 286 -19.72 -16.17 9.28
CA LEU A 286 -19.26 -15.02 10.07
C LEU A 286 -19.90 -15.04 11.45
N ALA A 287 -19.18 -14.55 12.45
CA ALA A 287 -19.72 -14.39 13.79
C ALA A 287 -21.05 -13.61 13.76
N ALA A 288 -22.02 -14.02 14.58
CA ALA A 288 -23.35 -13.41 14.59
C ALA A 288 -23.29 -11.89 14.83
N THR A 289 -22.37 -11.45 15.69
CA THR A 289 -22.08 -10.03 15.94
C THR A 289 -20.56 -9.78 16.01
N PRO A 290 -20.10 -8.51 15.87
CA PRO A 290 -18.69 -8.17 16.06
C PRO A 290 -18.15 -8.54 17.45
N ASP A 291 -18.97 -8.46 18.50
CA ASP A 291 -18.57 -8.81 19.88
C ASP A 291 -18.27 -10.31 20.01
N VAL A 292 -19.09 -11.16 19.37
CA VAL A 292 -18.86 -12.62 19.31
C VAL A 292 -17.50 -12.91 18.66
N GLY A 293 -17.18 -12.25 17.54
CA GLY A 293 -15.88 -12.40 16.87
C GLY A 293 -14.71 -11.84 17.69
N ASP A 294 -14.91 -10.76 18.43
CA ASP A 294 -13.89 -10.20 19.32
C ASP A 294 -13.58 -11.16 20.48
N ARG A 295 -14.59 -11.73 21.13
CA ARG A 295 -14.40 -12.73 22.21
C ARG A 295 -13.84 -14.05 21.71
N PHE A 296 -14.26 -14.50 20.52
CA PHE A 296 -13.69 -15.68 19.88
C PHE A 296 -12.18 -15.51 19.68
N ARG A 297 -11.73 -14.35 19.18
CA ARG A 297 -10.29 -14.08 19.02
C ARG A 297 -9.55 -14.00 20.35
N ARG A 298 -10.18 -13.51 21.42
CA ARG A 298 -9.60 -13.55 22.78
C ARG A 298 -9.32 -14.97 23.27
N LYS A 299 -10.12 -15.98 22.89
CA LYS A 299 -9.83 -17.40 23.20
C LYS A 299 -8.48 -17.88 22.64
N PHE A 300 -8.03 -17.31 21.52
CA PHE A 300 -6.75 -17.67 20.89
C PHE A 300 -5.60 -16.72 21.26
N ASP A 301 -5.87 -15.72 22.12
CA ASP A 301 -4.85 -14.78 22.56
C ASP A 301 -4.09 -15.35 23.76
N VAL A 302 -2.90 -15.90 23.47
CA VAL A 302 -2.04 -16.56 24.48
C VAL A 302 -1.60 -15.59 25.59
N GLU A 303 -1.64 -14.29 25.34
CA GLU A 303 -1.27 -13.27 26.35
C GLU A 303 -2.42 -12.85 27.25
N ASP A 304 -3.66 -13.15 26.85
CA ASP A 304 -4.84 -12.83 27.65
C ASP A 304 -4.93 -13.85 28.79
N ALA A 305 -4.70 -13.41 30.02
CA ALA A 305 -4.75 -14.29 31.20
C ALA A 305 -6.11 -15.00 31.36
N ASP A 306 -7.17 -14.37 30.83
CA ASP A 306 -8.54 -14.82 30.95
C ASP A 306 -8.99 -15.60 29.68
N HIS A 307 -8.10 -15.91 28.72
CA HIS A 307 -8.47 -16.61 27.48
C HIS A 307 -9.12 -17.98 27.74
N ASN A 308 -8.83 -18.64 28.86
CA ASN A 308 -9.43 -19.93 29.18
C ASN A 308 -10.79 -19.83 29.89
N GLU A 309 -11.26 -18.63 30.23
CA GLU A 309 -12.52 -18.48 30.96
C GLU A 309 -13.74 -18.77 30.08
N ASP A 310 -14.67 -19.58 30.60
CA ASP A 310 -15.93 -19.90 29.90
C ASP A 310 -16.84 -18.68 29.72
N GLU A 311 -16.64 -17.61 30.50
CA GLU A 311 -17.37 -16.34 30.38
C GLU A 311 -17.17 -15.64 29.03
N LEU A 312 -16.12 -16.02 28.28
CA LEU A 312 -15.90 -15.53 26.93
C LEU A 312 -16.93 -16.07 25.94
N TYR A 313 -17.52 -17.25 26.18
CA TYR A 313 -18.59 -17.77 25.36
C TYR A 313 -19.83 -16.87 25.45
N THR A 314 -20.49 -16.71 24.31
CA THR A 314 -21.59 -15.73 24.18
C THR A 314 -22.96 -16.37 24.25
N HIS A 315 -23.03 -17.68 23.97
CA HIS A 315 -24.24 -18.47 23.91
C HIS A 315 -23.98 -19.82 24.56
N ASP A 316 -25.04 -20.45 25.06
CA ASP A 316 -25.00 -21.82 25.56
C ASP A 316 -25.63 -22.75 24.52
N SER A 317 -24.94 -23.84 24.21
CA SER A 317 -25.42 -24.95 23.38
C SER A 317 -25.61 -26.20 24.23
N VAL A 318 -26.08 -27.28 23.61
CA VAL A 318 -26.32 -28.58 24.29
C VAL A 318 -25.03 -29.11 24.94
N ASN A 319 -23.88 -28.80 24.35
CA ASN A 319 -22.57 -29.30 24.77
C ASN A 319 -21.75 -28.29 25.60
N GLY A 320 -22.36 -27.17 26.03
CA GLY A 320 -21.69 -26.11 26.80
C GLY A 320 -21.62 -24.77 26.07
N GLY A 321 -20.71 -23.89 26.51
CA GLY A 321 -20.54 -22.56 25.94
C GLY A 321 -20.05 -22.59 24.48
N CYS A 322 -20.63 -21.72 23.64
CA CYS A 322 -20.29 -21.62 22.22
C CYS A 322 -20.28 -20.18 21.69
N PHE A 323 -19.71 -20.04 20.50
CA PHE A 323 -19.79 -18.85 19.66
C PHE A 323 -20.67 -19.15 18.44
N GLN A 324 -21.70 -18.32 18.22
CA GLN A 324 -22.60 -18.50 17.10
C GLN A 324 -22.07 -17.83 15.83
N TYR A 325 -22.00 -18.62 14.76
CA TYR A 325 -21.56 -18.22 13.43
C TYR A 325 -22.68 -18.44 12.42
N ASN A 326 -23.05 -17.38 11.70
CA ASN A 326 -24.12 -17.43 10.70
C ASN A 326 -23.53 -17.59 9.31
N ARG A 327 -24.16 -18.45 8.50
CA ARG A 327 -23.79 -18.67 7.11
C ARG A 327 -23.99 -17.38 6.31
N LEU A 328 -22.97 -16.98 5.57
CA LEU A 328 -23.03 -15.83 4.67
C LEU A 328 -23.46 -16.24 3.27
N ARG A 329 -22.75 -17.21 2.67
CA ARG A 329 -23.02 -17.84 1.35
C ARG A 329 -21.96 -18.88 1.00
N ALA A 330 -22.25 -19.69 -0.01
CA ALA A 330 -21.30 -20.59 -0.67
C ALA A 330 -20.37 -19.86 -1.64
N TYR A 331 -19.12 -20.32 -1.69
CA TYR A 331 -18.08 -19.91 -2.61
C TYR A 331 -17.53 -21.13 -3.35
N GLU A 332 -17.21 -20.92 -4.62
CA GLU A 332 -16.49 -21.90 -5.44
C GLU A 332 -15.06 -21.41 -5.70
N THR A 333 -14.11 -22.34 -5.74
CA THR A 333 -12.72 -22.04 -6.06
C THR A 333 -12.57 -21.77 -7.55
N ALA A 334 -11.98 -20.62 -7.88
CA ALA A 334 -11.76 -20.18 -9.25
C ALA A 334 -10.32 -20.43 -9.72
N GLN A 335 -9.37 -20.31 -8.79
CA GLN A 335 -7.95 -20.58 -9.00
C GLN A 335 -7.36 -21.11 -7.70
N GLU A 336 -6.46 -22.06 -7.80
CA GLU A 336 -5.75 -22.63 -6.65
C GLU A 336 -4.31 -22.91 -7.02
N THR A 337 -3.42 -22.78 -6.04
CA THR A 337 -2.01 -23.12 -6.15
C THR A 337 -1.59 -23.73 -4.83
N ASN A 338 -1.09 -24.97 -4.89
CA ASN A 338 -0.61 -25.72 -3.74
C ASN A 338 0.93 -25.79 -3.81
N TYR A 339 1.55 -25.80 -2.65
CA TYR A 339 2.99 -25.87 -2.44
C TYR A 339 3.29 -27.00 -1.46
N ASP A 340 4.34 -27.75 -1.74
CA ASP A 340 4.81 -28.82 -0.89
C ASP A 340 5.54 -28.26 0.34
N HIS A 341 5.77 -29.10 1.36
CA HIS A 341 6.52 -28.69 2.56
C HIS A 341 7.93 -28.18 2.27
N GLU A 342 8.56 -28.62 1.18
CA GLU A 342 9.86 -28.13 0.73
C GLU A 342 9.79 -26.73 0.10
N THR A 343 8.67 -26.38 -0.55
CA THR A 343 8.53 -25.17 -1.39
C THR A 343 7.60 -24.11 -0.80
N LYS A 344 6.95 -24.38 0.34
CA LYS A 344 6.00 -23.47 1.02
C LYS A 344 6.54 -22.09 1.45
N PHE A 345 7.85 -21.85 1.30
CA PHE A 345 8.49 -20.54 1.56
C PHE A 345 8.83 -19.76 0.28
N ASP A 346 8.68 -20.36 -0.90
CA ASP A 346 9.25 -19.83 -2.15
C ASP A 346 8.45 -18.68 -2.74
N ALA A 347 7.11 -18.75 -2.64
CA ALA A 347 6.21 -17.86 -3.37
C ALA A 347 5.55 -16.80 -2.49
N GLU A 348 4.99 -17.19 -1.34
CA GLU A 348 4.22 -16.31 -0.46
C GLU A 348 4.51 -16.66 1.00
N VAL A 349 4.74 -15.62 1.81
CA VAL A 349 4.91 -15.72 3.25
C VAL A 349 4.04 -14.68 3.93
N LEU A 350 3.45 -15.05 5.07
CA LEU A 350 2.71 -14.13 5.92
C LEU A 350 3.69 -13.41 6.84
N LEU A 351 3.44 -12.14 7.13
CA LEU A 351 4.30 -11.32 7.98
C LEU A 351 3.54 -10.84 9.22
N ALA A 352 4.08 -11.10 10.40
CA ALA A 352 3.63 -10.49 11.65
C ALA A 352 4.71 -9.57 12.22
N TYR A 353 4.31 -8.36 12.59
CA TYR A 353 5.20 -7.36 13.18
C TYR A 353 5.03 -7.36 14.69
N ASN A 354 6.13 -7.51 15.42
CA ASN A 354 6.15 -7.43 16.87
C ASN A 354 7.11 -6.31 17.32
N GLU A 355 6.62 -5.36 18.12
CA GLU A 355 7.39 -4.25 18.67
C GLU A 355 7.82 -4.50 20.13
N ASP A 356 8.21 -5.74 20.47
CA ASP A 356 8.43 -6.23 21.85
C ASP A 356 7.15 -6.27 22.70
N THR A 357 5.97 -6.17 22.09
CA THR A 357 4.70 -6.10 22.81
C THR A 357 4.08 -7.46 23.09
N PHE A 358 4.40 -8.46 22.26
CA PHE A 358 3.82 -9.81 22.33
C PHE A 358 4.91 -10.87 22.52
N TYR A 359 4.59 -12.02 23.12
CA TYR A 359 5.44 -13.21 23.16
C TYR A 359 6.01 -13.51 21.75
N PRO A 360 7.34 -13.77 21.61
CA PRO A 360 8.36 -14.01 22.64
C PRO A 360 9.02 -12.74 23.24
N ASN A 361 8.34 -11.60 23.24
CA ASN A 361 8.83 -10.30 23.75
C ASN A 361 10.15 -9.89 23.09
N GLN A 362 10.24 -10.16 21.79
CA GLN A 362 11.35 -9.77 20.95
C GLN A 362 10.83 -9.04 19.72
N LYS A 363 11.41 -7.86 19.50
CA LYS A 363 11.18 -7.02 18.34
C LYS A 363 11.68 -7.75 17.14
N ALA A 364 10.76 -8.12 16.28
CA ALA A 364 11.02 -8.86 15.06
C ALA A 364 9.85 -8.75 14.10
N VAL A 365 10.15 -9.03 12.84
CA VAL A 365 9.17 -9.38 11.83
C VAL A 365 9.24 -10.89 11.67
N TYR A 366 8.19 -11.55 12.13
CA TYR A 366 8.01 -12.98 12.01
C TYR A 366 7.43 -13.32 10.65
N TYR A 367 7.90 -14.40 10.04
CA TYR A 367 7.31 -14.92 8.82
C TYR A 367 6.80 -16.35 8.96
N TYR A 368 5.69 -16.62 8.28
CA TYR A 368 5.00 -17.91 8.26
C TYR A 368 4.83 -18.40 6.83
N PRO A 369 5.02 -19.70 6.55
CA PRO A 369 4.86 -20.23 5.20
C PRO A 369 3.40 -20.36 4.80
N VAL A 370 3.18 -20.41 3.49
CA VAL A 370 1.86 -20.65 2.89
C VAL A 370 1.94 -21.89 2.01
N MET A 371 1.15 -22.92 2.33
CA MET A 371 1.06 -24.15 1.52
C MET A 371 0.00 -24.08 0.43
N GLN A 372 -1.03 -23.24 0.60
CA GLN A 372 -2.11 -23.15 -0.39
C GLN A 372 -2.58 -21.71 -0.56
N LYS A 373 -2.81 -21.35 -1.81
CA LYS A 373 -3.36 -20.07 -2.22
C LYS A 373 -4.56 -20.28 -3.12
N SER A 374 -5.73 -19.89 -2.65
CA SER A 374 -6.98 -20.06 -3.40
C SER A 374 -7.66 -18.72 -3.65
N VAL A 375 -8.18 -18.52 -4.85
CA VAL A 375 -9.05 -17.38 -5.21
C VAL A 375 -10.46 -17.90 -5.36
N ILE A 376 -11.37 -17.40 -4.54
CA ILE A 376 -12.76 -17.89 -4.47
C ILE A 376 -13.75 -16.85 -4.99
N ARG A 377 -14.85 -17.32 -5.59
CA ARG A 377 -15.93 -16.46 -6.09
C ARG A 377 -17.30 -16.98 -5.62
N PRO A 378 -18.31 -16.11 -5.45
CA PRO A 378 -19.63 -16.56 -5.03
C PRO A 378 -20.22 -17.56 -6.02
N GLN A 379 -20.74 -18.67 -5.52
CA GLN A 379 -21.35 -19.70 -6.36
C GLN A 379 -22.65 -19.15 -6.99
N ARG A 380 -22.74 -19.12 -8.32
CA ARG A 380 -23.92 -18.56 -9.03
C ARG A 380 -24.88 -19.63 -9.54
N THR A 381 -24.37 -20.81 -9.91
CA THR A 381 -25.12 -21.87 -10.60
C THR A 381 -26.07 -22.63 -9.67
N LYS A 382 -25.60 -23.11 -8.51
CA LYS A 382 -26.48 -23.78 -7.51
C LYS A 382 -27.56 -22.85 -6.93
N ASN A 383 -27.28 -21.54 -6.83
CA ASN A 383 -28.27 -20.52 -6.40
C ASN A 383 -29.42 -20.32 -7.41
N ILE A 384 -29.18 -20.53 -8.71
CA ILE A 384 -30.22 -20.43 -9.74
C ILE A 384 -31.10 -21.68 -9.74
N ALA A 385 -30.52 -22.87 -9.57
CA ALA A 385 -31.26 -24.14 -9.47
C ALA A 385 -32.21 -24.17 -8.24
N ARG A 386 -31.74 -23.72 -7.06
CA ARG A 386 -32.58 -23.57 -5.86
C ARG A 386 -33.74 -22.60 -6.03
N ASN A 387 -33.55 -21.50 -6.76
CA ASN A 387 -34.63 -20.53 -7.06
C ASN A 387 -35.65 -21.02 -8.10
N ILE A 388 -35.31 -22.04 -8.90
CA ILE A 388 -36.16 -22.61 -9.96
C ILE A 388 -36.83 -23.93 -9.51
N GLY A 389 -36.50 -24.43 -8.32
CA GLY A 389 -37.17 -25.59 -7.70
C GLY A 389 -36.76 -26.94 -8.30
N ILE A 390 -35.58 -27.03 -8.91
CA ILE A 390 -35.03 -28.26 -9.47
C ILE A 390 -33.88 -28.71 -8.55
N THR A 391 -34.22 -29.61 -7.61
CA THR A 391 -33.41 -30.61 -6.83
C THR A 391 -32.08 -30.14 -6.17
N ASP A 392 -31.55 -30.62 -5.03
CA ASP A 392 -31.75 -31.77 -4.14
C ASP A 392 -31.68 -31.32 -2.66
N GLU A 393 -32.00 -32.22 -1.72
CA GLU A 393 -31.98 -32.04 -0.27
C GLU A 393 -30.55 -31.92 0.32
N GLU A 394 -29.70 -31.05 -0.23
CA GLU A 394 -28.43 -30.69 0.41
C GLU A 394 -28.75 -29.97 1.73
N GLN A 395 -28.45 -30.62 2.86
CA GLN A 395 -28.64 -30.07 4.21
C GLN A 395 -27.68 -28.89 4.42
N VAL A 396 -28.16 -27.69 4.10
CA VAL A 396 -27.39 -26.47 4.27
C VAL A 396 -27.45 -26.05 5.73
N VAL A 397 -26.27 -25.95 6.33
CA VAL A 397 -26.16 -25.51 7.72
C VAL A 397 -26.20 -23.98 7.75
N ASP A 398 -27.27 -23.42 8.31
CA ASP A 398 -27.43 -21.95 8.37
C ASP A 398 -26.62 -21.32 9.51
N GLN A 399 -26.37 -22.08 10.58
CA GLN A 399 -25.68 -21.62 11.77
C GLN A 399 -24.74 -22.71 12.31
N LEU A 400 -23.55 -22.30 12.72
CA LEU A 400 -22.58 -23.12 13.43
C LEU A 400 -22.45 -22.63 14.87
N ASP A 401 -22.54 -23.55 15.81
CA ASP A 401 -22.17 -23.33 17.21
C ASP A 401 -20.74 -23.84 17.39
N VAL A 402 -19.82 -22.93 17.68
CA VAL A 402 -18.38 -23.22 17.70
C VAL A 402 -17.83 -23.14 19.11
N THR A 403 -17.19 -24.21 19.56
CA THR A 403 -16.49 -24.29 20.84
C THR A 403 -14.99 -24.45 20.58
N VAL A 404 -14.16 -23.84 21.43
CA VAL A 404 -12.70 -23.89 21.30
C VAL A 404 -12.17 -24.91 22.30
N GLU A 405 -11.40 -25.87 21.79
CA GLU A 405 -10.75 -26.91 22.60
C GLU A 405 -9.25 -26.89 22.36
N ASP A 406 -8.49 -27.30 23.37
CA ASP A 406 -7.06 -27.48 23.23
C ASP A 406 -6.76 -28.63 22.25
N PRO A 407 -5.66 -28.54 21.47
CA PRO A 407 -5.28 -29.61 20.55
C PRO A 407 -5.04 -30.91 21.31
N ARG A 408 -5.54 -32.01 20.73
CA ARG A 408 -5.31 -33.38 21.17
C ARG A 408 -3.81 -33.75 21.08
N GLU A 409 -3.41 -34.82 21.75
CA GLU A 409 -1.98 -35.18 21.87
C GLU A 409 -1.34 -35.55 20.53
N ASP A 410 -2.08 -36.23 19.65
CA ASP A 410 -1.73 -36.50 18.25
C ASP A 410 -1.43 -35.22 17.46
N ILE A 411 -2.32 -34.22 17.54
CA ILE A 411 -2.16 -32.93 16.89
C ILE A 411 -0.93 -32.19 17.43
N ARG A 412 -0.69 -32.27 18.75
CA ARG A 412 0.51 -31.67 19.37
C ARG A 412 1.80 -32.32 18.88
N GLU A 413 1.81 -33.63 18.64
CA GLU A 413 2.94 -34.34 18.06
C GLU A 413 3.21 -33.89 16.62
N MET A 414 2.18 -33.72 15.78
CA MET A 414 2.30 -33.17 14.42
C MET A 414 2.87 -31.74 14.42
N ILE A 415 2.31 -30.85 15.24
CA ILE A 415 2.81 -29.47 15.38
C ILE A 415 4.28 -29.46 15.78
N LYS A 416 4.66 -30.32 16.74
CA LYS A 416 6.05 -30.45 17.19
C LYS A 416 6.96 -30.99 16.09
N GLN A 417 6.49 -31.94 15.28
CA GLN A 417 7.24 -32.45 14.13
C GLN A 417 7.52 -31.35 13.11
N HIS A 418 6.51 -30.54 12.77
CA HIS A 418 6.69 -29.41 11.86
C HIS A 418 7.58 -28.31 12.43
N ARG A 419 7.52 -28.06 13.74
CA ARG A 419 8.47 -27.16 14.42
C ARG A 419 9.91 -27.65 14.29
N ASP A 420 10.14 -28.93 14.58
CA ASP A 420 11.48 -29.51 14.59
C ASP A 420 12.03 -29.70 13.15
N HIS A 421 11.14 -29.93 12.17
CA HIS A 421 11.45 -30.12 10.74
C HIS A 421 10.62 -29.20 9.85
N PRO A 422 10.91 -27.87 9.82
CA PRO A 422 10.06 -26.89 9.16
C PRO A 422 9.99 -27.02 7.63
N LEU A 423 10.92 -27.73 7.00
CA LEU A 423 10.95 -28.02 5.56
C LEU A 423 10.46 -29.45 5.21
N GLY A 424 9.90 -30.18 6.18
CA GLY A 424 9.58 -31.60 6.04
C GLY A 424 10.76 -32.51 6.43
N THR A 425 10.47 -33.80 6.62
CA THR A 425 11.46 -34.82 7.00
C THR A 425 12.15 -35.47 5.79
N GLY A 426 11.70 -35.14 4.56
CA GLY A 426 12.25 -35.67 3.31
C GLY A 426 11.95 -37.15 3.05
N GLN A 427 11.19 -37.81 3.93
CA GLN A 427 10.43 -39.00 3.57
C GLN A 427 9.20 -38.50 2.84
N ALA A 428 8.95 -39.01 1.65
CA ALA A 428 7.87 -38.56 0.80
C ALA A 428 6.57 -38.52 1.61
N ASP A 429 6.10 -37.31 1.91
CA ASP A 429 4.79 -37.03 2.51
C ASP A 429 3.69 -37.34 1.46
N GLU A 430 3.75 -38.53 0.85
CA GLU A 430 2.80 -39.07 -0.12
C GLU A 430 1.50 -39.51 0.57
N GLU A 431 1.47 -39.59 1.90
CA GLU A 431 0.30 -40.07 2.67
C GLU A 431 -0.60 -38.94 3.19
N GLU A 432 -0.10 -37.74 3.52
CA GLU A 432 -0.95 -36.66 4.07
C GLU A 432 -1.68 -35.82 3.00
N GLY A 433 -1.31 -35.95 1.72
CA GLY A 433 -1.96 -35.22 0.63
C GLY A 433 -3.25 -35.85 0.09
N ASN A 434 -3.63 -37.04 0.57
CA ASN A 434 -4.69 -37.85 -0.04
C ASN A 434 -5.65 -38.52 0.97
N GLU A 435 -5.49 -38.28 2.27
CA GLU A 435 -6.40 -38.75 3.32
C GLU A 435 -7.26 -37.59 3.83
N GLU A 436 -8.14 -37.06 2.98
CA GLU A 436 -9.39 -36.48 3.47
C GLU A 436 -10.27 -37.67 3.92
N GLU A 437 -9.97 -38.23 5.10
CA GLU A 437 -10.86 -39.20 5.73
C GLU A 437 -12.20 -38.52 6.04
N HIS A 438 -13.21 -38.93 5.27
CA HIS A 438 -14.61 -38.76 5.60
C HIS A 438 -14.86 -39.26 7.03
N HIS A 439 -14.92 -38.34 7.99
CA HIS A 439 -15.43 -38.66 9.31
C HIS A 439 -16.96 -38.75 9.22
N GLU A 440 -17.46 -39.91 8.78
CA GLU A 440 -18.87 -40.26 8.95
C GLU A 440 -19.18 -40.31 10.45
N GLY A 441 -19.90 -39.30 10.94
CA GLY A 441 -20.57 -39.35 12.23
C GLY A 441 -21.74 -40.33 12.15
N GLN A 442 -21.49 -41.61 12.48
CA GLN A 442 -22.55 -42.56 12.81
C GLN A 442 -22.81 -42.50 14.31
N ASP A 443 -23.87 -41.78 14.70
CA ASP A 443 -24.49 -41.94 16.01
C ASP A 443 -25.09 -43.35 16.10
N ALA A 444 -24.53 -44.19 16.97
CA ALA A 444 -25.12 -45.46 17.35
C ALA A 444 -25.18 -45.58 18.88
N GLU A 445 -26.38 -45.35 19.43
CA GLU A 445 -26.76 -45.90 20.72
C GLU A 445 -26.85 -47.43 20.64
N GLY A 446 -26.42 -48.12 21.71
CA GLY A 446 -26.83 -49.50 21.96
C GLY A 446 -25.75 -50.39 22.56
N GLU A 447 -25.74 -50.47 23.88
CA GLU A 447 -25.11 -51.53 24.67
C GLU A 447 -25.60 -52.92 24.24
N GLU A 448 -24.70 -53.91 24.15
CA GLU A 448 -24.84 -55.18 24.89
C GLU A 448 -23.61 -56.10 24.73
N GLU A 449 -23.39 -56.85 25.80
CA GLU A 449 -22.25 -57.69 26.13
C GLU A 449 -22.12 -58.98 25.29
N GLY A 450 -20.90 -59.52 25.20
CA GLY A 450 -20.68 -60.86 24.67
C GLY A 450 -19.22 -61.31 24.67
N GLU A 451 -18.77 -61.88 25.79
CA GLU A 451 -17.51 -62.62 25.91
C GLU A 451 -17.39 -63.74 24.86
N HIS A 452 -16.18 -63.97 24.30
CA HIS A 452 -15.65 -65.32 24.13
C HIS A 452 -14.12 -65.34 23.86
N HIS A 453 -13.42 -65.97 24.80
CA HIS A 453 -12.05 -66.52 24.71
C HIS A 453 -11.79 -67.40 23.45
N ARG A 454 -10.57 -67.33 22.88
CA ARG A 454 -9.55 -68.44 22.82
C ARG A 454 -8.29 -68.05 22.01
N VAL A 455 -7.12 -67.87 22.62
CA VAL A 455 -5.95 -68.79 22.81
C VAL A 455 -5.12 -69.19 21.55
N SER A 456 -3.87 -68.68 21.54
CA SER A 456 -2.54 -69.25 21.15
C SER A 456 -2.05 -69.47 19.69
N SER A 457 -1.06 -68.62 19.31
CA SER A 457 0.39 -68.88 19.02
C SER A 457 0.86 -69.89 17.93
N PRO A 458 2.18 -70.01 17.60
CA PRO A 458 3.02 -69.06 16.81
C PRO A 458 3.96 -69.78 15.77
N ALA A 459 4.56 -69.06 14.81
CA ALA A 459 5.83 -69.37 14.11
C ALA A 459 6.05 -68.35 12.96
N GLY A 460 7.26 -67.91 12.57
CA GLY A 460 8.60 -68.30 12.95
C GLY A 460 9.63 -67.34 12.33
N ARG A 461 10.78 -67.23 12.99
CA ARG A 461 11.99 -66.53 12.55
C ARG A 461 12.51 -67.09 11.21
N ARG A 462 13.11 -66.24 10.39
CA ARG A 462 14.37 -66.55 9.69
C ARG A 462 15.09 -65.28 9.22
N SER A 463 16.17 -64.99 9.93
CA SER A 463 17.31 -64.20 9.48
C SER A 463 18.04 -64.92 8.34
N ARG A 464 18.65 -64.16 7.42
CA ARG A 464 19.83 -64.57 6.65
C ARG A 464 20.65 -63.34 6.26
N SER A 465 21.89 -63.34 6.71
CA SER A 465 22.98 -62.45 6.35
C SER A 465 23.95 -63.14 5.37
N ALA A 466 24.71 -62.29 4.68
CA ALA A 466 26.04 -62.49 4.08
C ALA A 466 26.19 -63.31 2.79
N SER A 467 26.75 -62.67 1.76
CA SER A 467 28.02 -63.09 1.11
C SER A 467 28.60 -61.94 0.29
N GLU A 468 29.89 -61.68 0.52
CA GLU A 468 30.82 -60.92 -0.31
C GLU A 468 31.30 -61.78 -1.49
N GLU A 469 31.68 -61.14 -2.61
CA GLU A 469 32.71 -61.53 -3.61
C GLU A 469 32.69 -60.39 -4.68
N HIS A 470 33.61 -59.42 -4.71
CA HIS A 470 35.03 -59.38 -5.14
C HIS A 470 35.26 -59.56 -6.66
N ASP A 471 36.11 -58.66 -7.20
CA ASP A 471 36.83 -58.66 -8.50
C ASP A 471 36.05 -58.31 -9.78
N ALA A 472 36.59 -57.61 -10.79
CA ALA A 472 37.84 -56.88 -10.98
C ALA A 472 37.82 -56.22 -12.39
N GLU A 473 38.33 -55.00 -12.46
CA GLU A 473 39.28 -54.48 -13.48
C GLU A 473 38.89 -54.21 -14.95
N GLY A 474 39.59 -53.19 -15.49
CA GLY A 474 39.64 -52.75 -16.90
C GLY A 474 39.26 -51.26 -17.02
N GLU A 475 40.14 -50.27 -16.83
CA GLU A 475 41.20 -49.82 -17.78
C GLU A 475 40.61 -49.56 -19.19
N ASP A 476 40.80 -48.43 -19.88
CA ASP A 476 41.88 -47.45 -19.83
C ASP A 476 41.57 -46.24 -20.74
N GLU A 477 42.32 -45.16 -20.48
CA GLU A 477 42.92 -44.17 -21.41
C GLU A 477 41.98 -43.30 -22.30
N GLU A 478 42.19 -41.99 -22.46
CA GLU A 478 43.41 -41.17 -22.52
C GLU A 478 43.13 -39.71 -22.13
#